data_AF-A0A6P3S4R5-F1
#
_entry.id   AF-A0A6P3S4R5-F1
#
_cell.length_a   1.000
_cell.length_b   1.000
_cell.length_c   1.000
_cell.angle_alpha   90.00
_cell.angle_beta   90.00
_cell.angle_gamma   90.00
#
_symmetry.space_group_name_H-M   'P 1'
#
loop_
_entity.id
_entity.type
_entity.pdbx_description
1 polymer ?
#
loop_
_entity_poly.entity_id
_entity_poly.type
_entity_poly.pdbx_seq_one_letter_code
_entity_poly.pdbx_strand_id
1 'polypeptide(L)'
;MAGASGEAGAPGEEEAVDLAGAPGEAGAWNQQWNQALQPMLENLAYQELRAFSGTEEPGREGESFESWLDHANDMLYLWRHISERERRRRLVESLGGPALDLMCDLLDENPDITAQDCLAALVQVFGNKDTQMTSRLKFMTCVQRPQETLYAYVMRLEGLLQLAMEKGAV
;
A
#
# COMPACT_ATOMS: atom_id res chain seq x y z
N MET A 1 29.28 75.76 -41.26
CA MET A 1 30.43 74.87 -41.53
C MET A 1 29.89 73.52 -41.97
N ALA A 2 30.60 72.90 -42.93
CA ALA A 2 30.47 71.56 -43.53
C ALA A 2 29.87 70.44 -42.63
N GLY A 3 29.30 69.34 -43.12
CA GLY A 3 29.22 68.75 -44.47
C GLY A 3 28.82 67.26 -44.36
N ALA A 4 28.53 66.64 -45.53
CA ALA A 4 28.53 65.20 -45.88
C ALA A 4 27.53 64.25 -45.13
N SER A 5 26.55 63.61 -45.78
CA SER A 5 26.58 62.57 -46.84
C SER A 5 26.84 61.16 -46.30
N GLY A 6 25.95 60.20 -46.59
CA GLY A 6 26.17 58.77 -46.35
C GLY A 6 24.90 57.91 -46.38
N GLU A 7 24.68 57.26 -47.52
CA GLU A 7 23.62 56.29 -47.85
C GLU A 7 23.75 54.92 -47.14
N ALA A 8 22.57 54.26 -47.03
CA ALA A 8 22.26 52.85 -47.30
C ALA A 8 22.88 51.69 -46.49
N GLY A 9 22.04 50.68 -46.25
CA GLY A 9 22.45 49.28 -46.06
C GLY A 9 21.79 48.59 -44.88
N ALA A 10 20.80 47.75 -45.16
CA ALA A 10 20.11 46.90 -44.20
C ALA A 10 20.94 45.61 -43.86
N PRO A 11 20.41 44.65 -43.09
CA PRO A 11 20.99 44.15 -41.85
C PRO A 11 21.79 42.84 -42.02
N GLY A 12 22.83 42.66 -41.21
CA GLY A 12 23.63 41.43 -41.16
C GLY A 12 23.62 40.83 -39.76
N GLU A 13 22.79 39.81 -39.58
CA GLU A 13 23.08 38.57 -38.85
C GLU A 13 23.64 38.71 -37.42
N GLU A 14 22.73 38.87 -36.45
CA GLU A 14 22.98 38.32 -35.12
C GLU A 14 22.88 36.80 -35.21
N GLU A 15 24.03 36.15 -35.18
CA GLU A 15 24.20 34.71 -35.06
C GLU A 15 23.64 34.27 -33.70
N ALA A 16 22.32 34.04 -33.66
CA ALA A 16 21.70 33.28 -32.59
C ALA A 16 22.20 31.84 -32.70
N VAL A 17 23.15 31.49 -31.83
CA VAL A 17 23.49 30.10 -31.54
C VAL A 17 22.25 29.41 -30.97
N ASP A 18 21.45 28.87 -31.89
CA ASP A 18 20.29 28.05 -31.62
C ASP A 18 20.81 26.72 -31.05
N LEU A 19 20.96 26.65 -29.72
CA LEU A 19 21.05 25.40 -28.99
C LEU A 19 19.66 24.76 -28.95
N ALA A 20 19.15 24.43 -30.13
CA ALA A 20 17.96 23.60 -30.31
C ALA A 20 18.34 22.15 -29.97
N GLY A 21 18.38 21.84 -28.67
CA GLY A 21 18.35 20.47 -28.18
C GLY A 21 17.10 19.79 -28.74
N ALA A 22 17.31 18.74 -29.54
CA ALA A 22 16.26 18.08 -30.29
C ALA A 22 15.15 17.54 -29.36
N PRO A 23 13.86 17.87 -29.59
CA PRO A 23 12.74 17.37 -28.77
C PRO A 23 12.54 15.85 -28.88
N GLY A 24 13.24 15.18 -29.81
CA GLY A 24 13.21 13.73 -29.98
C GLY A 24 14.06 12.96 -28.96
N GLU A 25 15.12 13.55 -28.41
CA GLU A 25 16.04 12.83 -27.52
C GLU A 25 15.41 12.58 -26.14
N ALA A 26 14.70 13.58 -25.60
CA ALA A 26 13.98 13.43 -24.32
C ALA A 26 12.83 12.42 -24.41
N GLY A 27 12.11 12.38 -25.54
CA GLY A 27 11.03 11.40 -25.77
C GLY A 27 11.54 9.98 -25.96
N ALA A 28 12.61 9.81 -26.75
CA ALA A 28 13.26 8.52 -26.98
C ALA A 28 13.87 7.95 -25.69
N TRP A 29 14.51 8.80 -24.89
CA TRP A 29 15.05 8.43 -23.58
C TRP A 29 13.93 7.93 -22.64
N ASN A 30 12.83 8.67 -22.50
CA ASN A 30 11.68 8.23 -21.67
C ASN A 30 11.08 6.89 -22.13
N GLN A 31 10.96 6.67 -23.44
CA GLN A 31 10.47 5.40 -23.98
C GLN A 31 11.44 4.25 -23.69
N GLN A 32 12.74 4.48 -23.83
CA GLN A 32 13.77 3.48 -23.54
C GLN A 32 13.82 3.11 -22.05
N TRP A 33 13.67 4.10 -21.15
CA TRP A 33 13.59 3.85 -19.71
C TRP A 33 12.33 3.08 -19.31
N ASN A 34 11.17 3.42 -19.88
CA ASN A 34 9.95 2.66 -19.61
C ASN A 34 10.07 1.20 -20.08
N GLN A 35 10.66 0.95 -21.25
CA GLN A 35 10.91 -0.41 -21.76
C GLN A 35 11.89 -1.19 -20.87
N ALA A 36 12.93 -0.54 -20.34
CA ALA A 36 13.89 -1.18 -19.44
C ALA A 36 13.29 -1.49 -18.05
N LEU A 37 12.36 -0.65 -17.57
CA LEU A 37 11.69 -0.83 -16.28
C LEU A 37 10.49 -1.80 -16.35
N GLN A 38 9.92 -1.99 -17.53
CA GLN A 38 8.78 -2.87 -17.75
C GLN A 38 8.93 -4.29 -17.16
N PRO A 39 10.04 -5.03 -17.36
CA PRO A 39 10.20 -6.35 -16.75
C PRO A 39 10.29 -6.30 -15.21
N MET A 40 10.78 -5.21 -14.63
CA MET A 40 10.80 -5.03 -13.17
C MET A 40 9.39 -4.75 -12.63
N LEU A 41 8.61 -3.93 -13.33
CA LEU A 41 7.19 -3.69 -13.00
C LEU A 41 6.37 -4.97 -13.13
N GLU A 42 6.60 -5.78 -14.17
CA GLU A 42 5.93 -7.07 -14.37
C GLU A 42 6.28 -8.06 -13.25
N ASN A 43 7.53 -8.08 -12.80
CA ASN A 43 7.97 -8.91 -11.67
C ASN A 43 7.32 -8.45 -10.33
N LEU A 44 7.28 -7.15 -10.08
CA LEU A 44 6.59 -6.56 -8.91
C LEU A 44 5.07 -6.79 -8.96
N ALA A 45 4.47 -6.80 -10.14
CA ALA A 45 3.05 -7.09 -10.35
C ALA A 45 2.71 -8.59 -10.16
N TYR A 46 3.71 -9.47 -10.21
CA TYR A 46 3.58 -10.91 -10.01
C TYR A 46 3.78 -11.36 -8.55
N GLN A 47 4.16 -10.45 -7.64
CA GLN A 47 4.16 -10.74 -6.21
C GLN A 47 2.73 -11.05 -5.76
N GLU A 48 2.53 -12.22 -5.14
CA GLU A 48 1.23 -12.66 -4.63
C GLU A 48 1.00 -12.11 -3.21
N LEU A 49 -0.23 -11.67 -2.95
CA LEU A 49 -0.66 -11.31 -1.61
C LEU A 49 -0.88 -12.58 -0.78
N ARG A 50 -0.33 -12.61 0.44
CA ARG A 50 -0.56 -13.69 1.40
C ARG A 50 -2.06 -13.93 1.62
N ALA A 51 -2.42 -15.19 1.88
CA ALA A 51 -3.82 -15.57 2.06
C ALA A 51 -4.38 -15.14 3.42
N PHE A 52 -5.67 -14.77 3.47
CA PHE A 52 -6.37 -14.44 4.72
C PHE A 52 -7.81 -14.94 4.72
N SER A 53 -8.20 -15.67 5.77
CA SER A 53 -9.53 -16.28 5.86
C SER A 53 -10.52 -15.55 6.77
N GLY A 54 -10.06 -14.65 7.64
CA GLY A 54 -10.91 -14.06 8.67
C GLY A 54 -11.28 -15.01 9.82
N THR A 55 -10.68 -16.21 9.90
CA THR A 55 -10.87 -17.13 11.03
C THR A 55 -9.69 -17.09 11.99
N GLU A 56 -9.96 -16.82 13.27
CA GLU A 56 -8.97 -16.95 14.34
C GLU A 56 -8.84 -18.45 14.68
N GLU A 57 -7.89 -19.14 14.04
CA GLU A 57 -7.77 -20.60 14.17
C GLU A 57 -7.04 -20.96 15.48
N PRO A 58 -7.68 -21.65 16.44
CA PRO A 58 -7.06 -21.91 17.73
C PRO A 58 -5.92 -22.94 17.57
N GLY A 59 -4.69 -22.52 17.84
CA GLY A 59 -3.52 -23.42 17.90
C GLY A 59 -2.66 -23.48 16.64
N ARG A 60 -3.03 -22.78 15.57
CA ARG A 60 -2.09 -22.39 14.53
C ARG A 60 -1.59 -21.01 14.91
N GLU A 61 -0.28 -20.84 14.97
CA GLU A 61 0.37 -19.52 14.88
C GLU A 61 0.13 -18.95 13.47
N GLY A 62 -1.14 -18.70 13.17
CA GLY A 62 -1.56 -18.00 11.97
C GLY A 62 -1.16 -16.53 12.09
N GLU A 63 -0.93 -15.90 10.95
CA GLU A 63 -0.62 -14.47 10.89
C GLU A 63 -1.78 -13.67 11.48
N SER A 64 -1.49 -12.68 12.33
CA SER A 64 -2.52 -11.78 12.83
C SER A 64 -3.11 -10.97 11.68
N PHE A 65 -4.37 -10.54 11.83
CA PHE A 65 -5.01 -9.65 10.85
C PHE A 65 -4.14 -8.41 10.58
N GLU A 66 -3.54 -7.83 11.62
CA GLU A 66 -2.67 -6.64 11.50
C GLU A 66 -1.42 -6.94 10.66
N SER A 67 -0.75 -8.09 10.86
CA SER A 67 0.41 -8.46 10.03
C SER A 67 0.04 -8.69 8.57
N TRP A 68 -1.11 -9.31 8.32
CA TRP A 68 -1.62 -9.48 6.98
C TRP A 68 -1.98 -8.13 6.33
N LEU A 69 -2.64 -7.24 7.09
CA LEU A 69 -3.06 -5.91 6.66
C LEU A 69 -1.86 -5.04 6.25
N ASP A 70 -0.78 -5.05 7.01
CA ASP A 70 0.45 -4.33 6.66
C ASP A 70 0.98 -4.79 5.30
N HIS A 71 1.07 -6.11 5.11
CA HIS A 71 1.51 -6.69 3.85
C HIS A 71 0.54 -6.41 2.70
N ALA A 72 -0.78 -6.41 2.94
CA ALA A 72 -1.79 -6.03 1.96
C ALA A 72 -1.63 -4.58 1.51
N ASN A 73 -1.35 -3.66 2.44
CA ASN A 73 -1.05 -2.27 2.11
C ASN A 73 0.21 -2.14 1.25
N ASP A 74 1.28 -2.86 1.60
CA ASP A 74 2.52 -2.90 0.81
C ASP A 74 2.24 -3.41 -0.62
N MET A 75 1.50 -4.52 -0.76
CA MET A 75 1.16 -5.07 -2.08
C MET A 75 0.29 -4.11 -2.89
N LEU A 76 -0.74 -3.50 -2.28
CA LEU A 76 -1.56 -2.50 -2.95
C LEU A 76 -0.73 -1.28 -3.37
N TYR A 77 0.30 -0.89 -2.62
CA TYR A 77 1.21 0.19 -2.99
C TYR A 77 2.10 -0.21 -4.18
N LEU A 78 2.65 -1.43 -4.19
CA LEU A 78 3.42 -1.94 -5.32
C LEU A 78 2.56 -2.04 -6.60
N TRP A 79 1.30 -2.41 -6.45
CA TRP A 79 0.35 -2.53 -7.56
C TRP A 79 -0.30 -1.20 -7.99
N ARG A 80 0.19 -0.04 -7.54
CA ARG A 80 -0.37 1.29 -7.89
C ARG A 80 -0.45 1.59 -9.39
N HIS A 81 0.31 0.88 -10.21
CA HIS A 81 0.33 1.03 -11.67
C HIS A 81 -0.64 0.06 -12.38
N ILE A 82 -1.21 -0.88 -11.63
CA ILE A 82 -2.16 -1.87 -12.12
C ILE A 82 -3.57 -1.28 -12.05
N SER A 83 -4.45 -1.66 -12.99
CA SER A 83 -5.86 -1.23 -12.95
C SER A 83 -6.55 -1.59 -11.63
N GLU A 84 -7.43 -0.72 -11.13
CA GLU A 84 -8.20 -0.97 -9.90
C GLU A 84 -8.95 -2.30 -9.90
N ARG A 85 -9.57 -2.65 -11.03
CA ARG A 85 -10.27 -3.92 -11.21
C ARG A 85 -9.36 -5.11 -10.90
N GLU A 86 -8.12 -5.05 -11.38
CA GLU A 86 -7.15 -6.13 -11.24
C GLU A 86 -6.51 -6.14 -9.85
N ARG A 87 -6.24 -4.97 -9.23
CA ARG A 87 -5.83 -4.86 -7.82
C ARG A 87 -6.86 -5.50 -6.90
N ARG A 88 -8.14 -5.20 -7.15
CA ARG A 88 -9.28 -5.75 -6.43
C ARG A 88 -9.42 -7.26 -6.66
N ARG A 89 -9.26 -7.73 -7.89
CA ARG A 89 -9.25 -9.18 -8.19
C ARG A 89 -8.19 -9.91 -7.37
N ARG A 90 -6.94 -9.44 -7.38
CA ARG A 90 -5.85 -10.05 -6.60
C ARG A 90 -6.11 -10.01 -5.11
N LEU A 91 -6.68 -8.91 -4.59
CA LEU A 91 -7.09 -8.81 -3.20
C LEU A 91 -8.13 -9.87 -2.85
N VAL A 92 -9.16 -10.06 -3.68
CA VAL A 92 -10.23 -11.04 -3.44
C VAL A 92 -9.71 -12.48 -3.57
N GLU A 93 -8.82 -12.75 -4.54
CA GLU A 93 -8.22 -14.07 -4.75
C GLU A 93 -7.35 -14.53 -3.58
N SER A 94 -6.82 -13.62 -2.76
CA SER A 94 -6.09 -13.97 -1.55
C SER A 94 -7.00 -14.27 -0.35
N LEU A 95 -8.31 -14.05 -0.47
CA LEU A 95 -9.25 -14.23 0.63
C LEU A 95 -9.87 -15.63 0.63
N GLY A 96 -10.16 -16.12 1.83
CA GLY A 96 -10.97 -17.33 2.04
C GLY A 96 -11.99 -17.12 3.17
N GLY A 97 -12.83 -18.13 3.40
CA GLY A 97 -13.75 -18.17 4.54
C GLY A 97 -14.59 -16.89 4.71
N PRO A 98 -14.86 -16.47 5.96
CA PRO A 98 -15.62 -15.25 6.25
C PRO A 98 -15.12 -13.97 5.57
N ALA A 99 -13.81 -13.86 5.31
CA ALA A 99 -13.26 -12.68 4.65
C ALA A 99 -13.64 -12.62 3.16
N LEU A 100 -13.67 -13.77 2.49
CA LEU A 100 -14.13 -13.87 1.10
C LEU A 100 -15.64 -13.64 1.01
N ASP A 101 -16.42 -14.24 1.91
CA ASP A 101 -17.88 -14.09 1.97
C ASP A 101 -18.27 -12.60 2.06
N LEU A 102 -17.64 -11.85 2.98
CA LEU A 102 -17.82 -10.41 3.11
C LEU A 102 -17.52 -9.63 1.82
N MET A 103 -16.44 -10.00 1.11
CA MET A 103 -16.07 -9.32 -0.13
C MET A 103 -17.02 -9.65 -1.28
N CYS A 104 -17.52 -10.89 -1.36
CA CYS A 104 -18.54 -11.26 -2.33
C CYS A 104 -19.80 -10.42 -2.15
N ASP A 105 -20.33 -10.34 -0.93
CA ASP A 105 -21.53 -9.54 -0.61
C ASP A 105 -21.31 -8.05 -0.96
N LEU A 106 -20.16 -7.50 -0.58
CA LEU A 106 -19.82 -6.10 -0.83
C LEU A 106 -19.68 -5.78 -2.34
N LEU A 107 -19.15 -6.71 -3.12
CA LEU A 107 -18.97 -6.54 -4.57
C LEU A 107 -20.27 -6.73 -5.35
N ASP A 108 -21.20 -7.55 -4.83
CA ASP A 108 -22.55 -7.67 -5.38
C ASP A 108 -23.34 -6.38 -5.20
N GLU A 109 -23.15 -5.67 -4.07
CA GLU A 109 -23.76 -4.36 -3.82
C GLU A 109 -23.08 -3.23 -4.60
N ASN A 110 -21.75 -3.22 -4.66
CA ASN A 110 -20.95 -2.19 -5.33
C ASN A 110 -19.78 -2.79 -6.11
N PRO A 111 -19.95 -3.08 -7.41
CA PRO A 111 -18.89 -3.70 -8.22
C PRO A 111 -17.72 -2.76 -8.53
N ASP A 112 -17.88 -1.45 -8.31
CA ASP A 112 -16.88 -0.42 -8.62
C ASP A 112 -16.09 0.04 -7.39
N ILE A 113 -16.31 -0.57 -6.21
CA ILE A 113 -15.55 -0.30 -4.99
C ILE A 113 -14.03 -0.43 -5.23
N THR A 114 -13.24 0.48 -4.66
CA THR A 114 -11.78 0.46 -4.87
C THR A 114 -11.13 -0.64 -4.05
N ALA A 115 -9.92 -1.09 -4.44
CA ALA A 115 -9.19 -2.09 -3.65
C ALA A 115 -8.86 -1.60 -2.23
N GLN A 116 -8.67 -0.29 -2.05
CA GLN A 116 -8.45 0.33 -0.74
C GLN A 116 -9.72 0.35 0.11
N ASP A 117 -10.88 0.63 -0.48
CA ASP A 117 -12.16 0.60 0.24
C ASP A 117 -12.55 -0.84 0.63
N CYS A 118 -12.24 -1.84 -0.21
CA CYS A 118 -12.32 -3.25 0.17
C CYS A 118 -11.48 -3.55 1.42
N LEU A 119 -10.24 -3.07 1.46
CA LEU A 119 -9.35 -3.27 2.60
C LEU A 119 -9.89 -2.56 3.85
N ALA A 120 -10.44 -1.35 3.71
CA ALA A 120 -11.08 -0.63 4.81
C ALA A 120 -12.30 -1.37 5.37
N ALA A 121 -13.09 -2.03 4.51
CA ALA A 121 -14.21 -2.87 4.96
C ALA A 121 -13.71 -4.09 5.76
N LEU A 122 -12.61 -4.74 5.32
CA LEU A 122 -11.98 -5.83 6.07
C LEU A 122 -11.49 -5.35 7.45
N VAL A 123 -10.87 -4.17 7.54
CA VAL A 123 -10.47 -3.56 8.83
C VAL A 123 -11.67 -3.32 9.74
N GLN A 124 -12.80 -2.88 9.20
CA GLN A 124 -14.01 -2.67 9.99
C GLN A 124 -14.59 -3.97 10.57
N VAL A 125 -14.44 -5.10 9.89
CA VAL A 125 -15.01 -6.38 10.35
C VAL A 125 -14.02 -7.17 11.20
N PHE A 126 -12.79 -7.34 10.71
CA PHE A 126 -11.75 -8.21 11.29
C PHE A 126 -10.67 -7.48 12.09
N GLY A 127 -10.59 -6.15 11.97
CA GLY A 127 -9.62 -5.36 12.71
C GLY A 127 -9.82 -5.46 14.22
N ASN A 128 -8.73 -5.25 14.98
CA ASN A 128 -8.82 -5.26 16.43
C ASN A 128 -9.65 -4.06 16.93
N LYS A 129 -10.89 -4.34 17.36
CA LYS A 129 -11.85 -3.36 17.91
C LYS A 129 -11.63 -3.04 19.39
N ASP A 130 -10.59 -3.57 20.02
CA ASP A 130 -10.29 -3.24 21.41
C ASP A 130 -10.06 -1.72 21.55
N THR A 131 -10.92 -1.11 22.35
CA THR A 131 -10.76 0.24 22.87
C THR A 131 -9.61 0.31 23.86
N GLN A 132 -9.12 1.53 24.13
CA GLN A 132 -8.18 1.82 25.22
C GLN A 132 -8.62 1.14 26.54
N MET A 133 -9.90 1.26 26.91
CA MET A 133 -10.44 0.70 28.14
C MET A 133 -10.38 -0.83 28.17
N THR A 134 -10.75 -1.50 27.06
CA THR A 134 -10.73 -2.96 26.98
C THR A 134 -9.31 -3.52 26.94
N SER A 135 -8.37 -2.86 26.23
CA SER A 135 -6.95 -3.25 26.26
C SER A 135 -6.35 -3.12 27.65
N ARG A 136 -6.64 -2.01 28.35
CA ARG A 136 -6.23 -1.83 29.76
C ARG A 136 -6.80 -2.90 30.67
N LEU A 137 -8.09 -3.21 30.53
CA LEU A 137 -8.75 -4.22 31.35
C LEU A 137 -8.15 -5.61 31.11
N LYS A 138 -7.92 -6.00 29.85
CA LYS A 138 -7.28 -7.28 29.51
C LYS A 138 -5.90 -7.41 30.13
N PHE A 139 -5.07 -6.36 30.07
CA PHE A 139 -3.76 -6.34 30.72
C PHE A 139 -3.87 -6.46 32.25
N MET A 140 -4.67 -5.60 32.89
CA MET A 140 -4.80 -5.57 34.35
C MET A 140 -5.42 -6.83 34.96
N THR A 141 -6.28 -7.52 34.22
CA THR A 141 -6.98 -8.72 34.69
C THR A 141 -6.32 -10.01 34.20
N CYS A 142 -5.18 -9.90 33.52
CA CYS A 142 -4.41 -11.04 33.07
C CYS A 142 -3.87 -11.83 34.27
N VAL A 143 -4.40 -13.03 34.48
CA VAL A 143 -3.92 -13.98 35.49
C VAL A 143 -3.38 -15.23 34.82
N GLN A 144 -2.46 -15.92 35.50
CA GLN A 144 -1.92 -17.19 35.03
C GLN A 144 -3.01 -18.25 34.99
N ARG A 145 -3.19 -18.91 33.85
CA ARG A 145 -4.21 -19.95 33.68
C ARG A 145 -3.75 -21.24 34.35
N PRO A 146 -4.70 -22.11 34.77
CA PRO A 146 -4.36 -23.48 35.14
C PRO A 146 -3.54 -24.15 34.02
N GLN A 147 -2.46 -24.83 34.38
CA GLN A 147 -1.53 -25.52 33.46
C GLN A 147 -0.69 -24.62 32.52
N GLU A 148 -0.81 -23.28 32.58
CA GLU A 148 0.07 -22.36 31.85
C GLU A 148 1.44 -22.28 32.53
N THR A 149 2.53 -22.41 31.77
CA THR A 149 3.88 -22.21 32.31
C THR A 149 4.11 -20.73 32.63
N LEU A 150 5.04 -20.43 33.55
CA LEU A 150 5.38 -19.04 33.87
C LEU A 150 5.86 -18.26 32.63
N TYR A 151 6.63 -18.92 31.75
CA TYR A 151 7.11 -18.31 30.52
C TYR A 151 5.95 -17.94 29.59
N ALA A 152 5.02 -18.88 29.33
CA ALA A 152 3.86 -18.62 28.48
C ALA A 152 2.97 -17.50 29.05
N TYR A 153 2.80 -17.47 30.38
CA TYR A 153 2.08 -16.41 31.07
C TYR A 153 2.73 -15.03 30.86
N VAL A 154 4.05 -14.92 31.06
CA VAL A 154 4.78 -13.66 30.90
C VAL A 154 4.74 -13.17 29.45
N MET A 155 4.94 -14.06 28.47
CA MET A 155 4.84 -13.69 27.04
C MET A 155 3.43 -13.17 26.69
N ARG A 156 2.38 -13.80 27.22
CA ARG A 156 1.00 -13.33 27.03
C ARG A 156 0.73 -11.98 27.71
N LEU A 157 1.27 -11.79 28.92
CA LEU A 157 1.15 -10.52 29.65
C LEU A 157 1.88 -9.39 28.90
N GLU A 158 3.06 -9.66 28.35
CA GLU A 158 3.83 -8.71 27.53
C GLU A 158 3.07 -8.30 26.27
N GLY A 159 2.48 -9.24 25.53
CA GLY A 159 1.66 -8.92 24.36
C GLY A 159 0.45 -8.04 24.69
N LEU A 160 -0.22 -8.30 25.83
CA LEU A 160 -1.31 -7.45 26.31
C LEU A 160 -0.84 -6.05 26.74
N LEU A 161 0.36 -5.94 27.29
CA LEU A 161 0.96 -4.65 27.64
C LEU A 161 1.31 -3.83 26.39
N GLN A 162 1.94 -4.44 25.40
CA GLN A 162 2.28 -3.79 24.12
C GLN A 162 1.01 -3.25 23.44
N LEU A 163 -0.04 -4.08 23.34
CA LEU A 163 -1.33 -3.66 22.80
C LEU A 163 -1.96 -2.52 23.62
N ALA A 164 -1.86 -2.56 24.94
CA ALA A 164 -2.34 -1.47 25.79
C ALA A 164 -1.55 -0.16 25.55
N MET A 165 -0.23 -0.24 25.37
CA MET A 165 0.61 0.92 25.05
C MET A 165 0.28 1.53 23.69
N GLU A 166 0.12 0.71 22.65
CA GLU A 166 -0.28 1.14 21.31
C GLU A 166 -1.62 1.90 21.32
N LYS A 167 -2.56 1.46 22.15
CA LYS A 167 -3.87 2.12 22.34
C LYS A 167 -3.83 3.29 23.34
N GLY A 168 -2.66 3.66 23.86
CA GLY A 168 -2.48 4.75 24.85
C GLY A 168 -3.12 4.47 26.21
N ALA A 169 -3.24 3.19 26.58
CA ALA A 169 -4.03 2.71 27.71
C ALA A 169 -3.24 2.49 29.01
N VAL A 170 -1.96 2.90 29.04
CA VAL A 170 -1.00 2.78 30.15
C VAL A 170 -0.40 4.15 30.45
#